data_AF-A0A6B2LKR1-F1
#
_entry.id   AF-A0A6B2LKR1-F1
#
_cell.length_a   1.000
_cell.length_b   1.000
_cell.length_c   1.000
_cell.angle_alpha   90.00
_cell.angle_beta   90.00
_cell.angle_gamma   90.00
#
_symmetry.space_group_name_H-M   'P 1'
#
loop_
_entity.id
_entity.type
_entity.pdbx_description
1 polymer ?
#
loop_
_entity_poly.entity_id
_entity_poly.type
_entity_poly.pdbx_seq_one_letter_code
_entity_poly.pdbx_strand_id
1 'polypeptide(L)'
;MVDFHKATHGETWVNDNWFVGDPCSLWVGISCNPNRTRIKQLTLLENNLIGSIPDSIGNLSVLININLSNNRLSGTIPQGLFNIRSMLWIYIANNELSGTIPSMESLTLLQSLNLRQNNLVGSIPSTIGMAVSLTDLDLDRNKLSGSTNYELGLLSSLTQIDISYNMLTGKIPDSLGS
;
A
#
# COMPACT_ATOMS: atom_id res chain seq x y z
N MET A 1 -16.40 -1.05 -4.32
CA MET A 1 -16.30 -2.33 -3.59
C MET A 1 -16.78 -3.53 -4.40
N VAL A 2 -17.88 -3.45 -5.16
CA VAL A 2 -18.27 -4.54 -6.11
C VAL A 2 -17.12 -4.90 -7.06
N ASP A 3 -16.50 -3.89 -7.67
CA ASP A 3 -15.35 -4.07 -8.56
C ASP A 3 -14.15 -4.70 -7.84
N PHE A 4 -13.83 -4.22 -6.63
CA PHE A 4 -12.80 -4.82 -5.78
C PHE A 4 -13.04 -6.30 -5.50
N HIS A 5 -14.24 -6.66 -5.03
CA HIS A 5 -14.62 -8.05 -4.74
C HIS A 5 -14.47 -8.93 -5.99
N LYS A 6 -14.98 -8.49 -7.15
CA LYS A 6 -14.83 -9.22 -8.41
C LYS A 6 -13.38 -9.36 -8.86
N ALA A 7 -12.62 -8.28 -8.84
CA ALA A 7 -11.22 -8.25 -9.29
C ALA A 7 -10.29 -9.11 -8.42
N THR A 8 -10.72 -9.41 -7.20
CA THR A 8 -9.96 -10.18 -6.20
C THR A 8 -10.58 -11.55 -5.89
N HIS A 9 -11.46 -12.05 -6.77
CA HIS A 9 -12.13 -13.35 -6.67
C HIS A 9 -12.81 -13.55 -5.30
N GLY A 10 -13.66 -12.60 -4.93
CA GLY A 10 -14.34 -12.53 -3.65
C GLY A 10 -15.13 -13.78 -3.25
N GLU A 11 -15.59 -14.56 -4.21
CA GLU A 11 -16.21 -15.87 -3.98
C GLU A 11 -15.29 -16.92 -3.35
N THR A 12 -13.97 -16.67 -3.34
CA THR A 12 -12.94 -17.56 -2.78
C THR A 12 -12.32 -17.04 -1.49
N TRP A 13 -12.79 -15.91 -0.97
CA TRP A 13 -12.26 -15.32 0.26
C TRP A 13 -12.55 -16.21 1.47
N VAL A 14 -11.65 -16.18 2.47
CA VAL A 14 -11.81 -16.97 3.71
C VAL A 14 -12.95 -16.44 4.56
N ASN A 15 -12.96 -15.11 4.75
CA ASN A 15 -13.99 -14.39 5.48
C ASN A 15 -14.64 -13.40 4.53
N ASP A 16 -15.84 -13.75 4.07
CA ASP A 16 -16.65 -12.87 3.25
C ASP A 16 -18.11 -12.86 3.71
N ASN A 17 -18.58 -11.66 4.01
CA ASN A 17 -19.99 -11.33 4.21
C ASN A 17 -20.34 -10.02 3.50
N TRP A 18 -19.54 -9.64 2.51
CA TRP A 18 -19.83 -8.49 1.69
C TRP A 18 -21.14 -8.73 0.95
N PHE A 19 -21.83 -7.63 0.65
CA PHE A 19 -23.18 -7.61 0.10
C PHE A 19 -24.28 -8.18 1.02
N VAL A 20 -23.95 -8.45 2.29
CA VAL A 20 -24.94 -8.74 3.34
C VAL A 20 -25.13 -7.50 4.22
N GLY A 21 -26.28 -6.83 4.07
CA GLY A 21 -26.66 -5.65 4.85
C GLY A 21 -25.71 -4.45 4.70
N ASP A 22 -25.59 -3.64 5.76
CA ASP A 22 -24.84 -2.38 5.69
C ASP A 22 -23.31 -2.58 5.70
N PRO A 23 -22.57 -2.02 4.72
CA PRO A 23 -21.12 -2.15 4.63
C PRO A 23 -20.36 -1.69 5.87
N CYS A 24 -20.84 -0.63 6.52
CA CYS A 24 -20.14 -0.03 7.65
C CYS A 24 -20.38 -0.77 8.98
N SER A 25 -21.29 -1.75 9.02
CA SER A 25 -21.54 -2.55 10.22
C SER A 25 -21.20 -4.02 10.05
N LEU A 26 -21.47 -4.58 8.88
CA LEU A 26 -21.43 -6.02 8.71
C LEU A 26 -20.22 -6.47 7.91
N TRP A 27 -19.79 -5.71 6.90
CA TRP A 27 -18.75 -6.19 6.00
C TRP A 27 -17.42 -6.36 6.73
N VAL A 28 -16.91 -7.60 6.70
CA VAL A 28 -15.60 -7.95 7.23
C VAL A 28 -14.55 -7.06 6.62
N GLY A 29 -13.66 -6.55 7.47
CA GLY A 29 -12.56 -5.71 7.05
C GLY A 29 -12.92 -4.27 6.70
N ILE A 30 -14.19 -3.86 6.77
CA ILE A 30 -14.60 -2.48 6.51
C ILE A 30 -14.83 -1.73 7.82
N SER A 31 -14.23 -0.54 7.91
CA SER A 31 -14.60 0.46 8.92
C SER A 31 -14.86 1.79 8.23
N CYS A 32 -15.92 2.47 8.63
CA CYS A 32 -16.34 3.73 8.04
C CYS A 32 -16.01 4.92 8.95
N ASN A 33 -16.11 6.12 8.38
CA ASN A 33 -16.10 7.35 9.15
C ASN A 33 -17.30 7.42 10.13
N PRO A 34 -17.28 8.30 11.16
CA PRO A 34 -18.30 8.32 12.21
C PRO A 34 -19.75 8.47 11.73
N ASN A 35 -19.96 9.17 10.60
CA ASN A 35 -21.29 9.33 10.00
C ASN A 35 -21.70 8.15 9.08
N ARG A 36 -20.87 7.11 8.98
CA ARG A 36 -21.12 5.87 8.22
C ARG A 36 -21.43 6.06 6.74
N THR A 37 -20.86 7.09 6.12
CA THR A 37 -21.09 7.38 4.69
C THR A 37 -19.95 6.96 3.79
N ARG A 38 -18.74 6.82 4.34
CA ARG A 38 -17.52 6.58 3.56
C ARG A 38 -16.60 5.60 4.28
N ILE A 39 -16.04 4.67 3.52
CA ILE A 39 -15.06 3.70 4.01
C ILE A 39 -13.77 4.43 4.38
N LYS A 40 -13.33 4.26 5.62
CA LYS A 40 -12.12 4.85 6.19
C LYS A 40 -11.00 3.82 6.29
N GLN A 41 -11.32 2.54 6.48
CA GLN A 41 -10.34 1.46 6.56
C GLN A 41 -10.82 0.23 5.77
N LEU A 42 -9.88 -0.44 5.11
CA LEU A 42 -10.06 -1.71 4.43
C LEU A 42 -8.97 -2.69 4.92
N THR A 43 -9.33 -3.71 5.67
CA THR A 43 -8.42 -4.68 6.27
C THR A 43 -8.86 -6.10 5.91
N LEU A 44 -8.21 -6.70 4.92
CA LEU A 44 -8.45 -8.05 4.43
C LEU A 44 -7.14 -8.87 4.43
N LEU A 45 -6.38 -8.75 5.53
CA LEU A 45 -5.19 -9.55 5.81
C LEU A 45 -5.55 -11.04 5.80
N GLU A 46 -4.71 -11.89 5.19
CA GLU A 46 -4.86 -13.36 5.25
C GLU A 46 -6.24 -13.86 4.80
N ASN A 47 -6.81 -13.23 3.78
CA ASN A 47 -8.19 -13.48 3.38
C ASN A 47 -8.33 -14.19 2.02
N ASN A 48 -7.23 -14.74 1.50
CA ASN A 48 -7.20 -15.51 0.25
C ASN A 48 -7.64 -14.70 -0.97
N LEU A 49 -7.36 -13.39 -1.00
CA LEU A 49 -7.61 -12.54 -2.17
C LEU A 49 -6.69 -13.00 -3.32
N ILE A 50 -7.28 -13.24 -4.51
CA ILE A 50 -6.58 -13.67 -5.72
C ILE A 50 -6.92 -12.71 -6.85
N GLY A 51 -5.98 -12.34 -7.71
CA GLY A 51 -6.25 -11.43 -8.83
C GLY A 51 -5.60 -10.07 -8.59
N SER A 52 -6.21 -8.97 -9.01
CA SER A 52 -5.57 -7.64 -8.99
C SER A 52 -6.28 -6.64 -8.08
N ILE A 53 -5.54 -5.65 -7.59
CA ILE A 53 -6.14 -4.46 -6.95
C ILE A 53 -6.67 -3.55 -8.08
N PRO A 54 -7.99 -3.34 -8.21
CA PRO A 54 -8.52 -2.54 -9.31
C PRO A 54 -8.33 -1.04 -9.08
N ASP A 55 -8.28 -0.27 -10.17
CA ASP A 55 -8.15 1.20 -10.14
C ASP A 55 -9.25 1.89 -9.35
N SER A 56 -10.44 1.28 -9.26
CA SER A 56 -11.57 1.80 -8.49
C SER A 56 -11.30 1.93 -6.98
N ILE A 57 -10.21 1.33 -6.47
CA ILE A 57 -9.74 1.57 -5.10
C ILE A 57 -9.46 3.06 -4.83
N GLY A 58 -9.03 3.80 -5.86
CA GLY A 58 -8.79 5.25 -5.79
C GLY A 58 -10.04 6.08 -5.48
N ASN A 59 -11.24 5.51 -5.67
CA ASN A 59 -12.49 6.19 -5.34
C ASN A 59 -12.75 6.28 -3.83
N LEU A 60 -12.02 5.52 -3.01
CA LEU A 60 -12.10 5.56 -1.54
C LEU A 60 -11.35 6.78 -0.99
N SER A 61 -11.79 7.98 -1.37
CA SER A 61 -11.08 9.25 -1.17
C SER A 61 -10.94 9.74 0.28
N VAL A 62 -11.41 9.00 1.29
CA VAL A 62 -11.14 9.22 2.72
C VAL A 62 -10.52 8.00 3.39
N LEU A 63 -10.03 7.04 2.61
CA LEU A 63 -9.32 5.88 3.14
C LEU A 63 -8.06 6.37 3.86
N ILE A 64 -7.89 5.93 5.11
CA ILE A 64 -6.71 6.20 5.92
C ILE A 64 -5.83 4.97 6.06
N ASN A 65 -6.42 3.79 5.92
CA ASN A 65 -5.76 2.51 6.15
C ASN A 65 -6.20 1.50 5.09
N ILE A 66 -5.22 0.88 4.45
CA ILE A 66 -5.43 -0.34 3.68
C ILE A 66 -4.47 -1.41 4.15
N ASN A 67 -5.00 -2.60 4.47
CA ASN A 67 -4.19 -3.77 4.75
C ASN A 67 -4.70 -4.97 3.94
N LEU A 68 -3.95 -5.34 2.92
CA LEU A 68 -4.20 -6.49 2.04
C LEU A 68 -3.05 -7.50 2.12
N SER A 69 -2.28 -7.47 3.20
CA SER A 69 -1.09 -8.31 3.31
C SER A 69 -1.44 -9.80 3.38
N ASN A 70 -0.46 -10.66 3.09
CA ASN A 70 -0.58 -12.13 3.17
C ASN A 70 -1.75 -12.67 2.31
N ASN A 71 -1.79 -12.26 1.04
CA ASN A 71 -2.76 -12.73 0.07
C ASN A 71 -2.03 -13.24 -1.19
N ARG A 72 -2.77 -13.50 -2.27
CA ARG A 72 -2.23 -13.88 -3.59
C ARG A 72 -2.61 -12.84 -4.64
N LEU A 73 -2.54 -11.55 -4.26
CA LEU A 73 -2.75 -10.45 -5.19
C LEU A 73 -1.58 -10.37 -6.17
N SER A 74 -1.89 -10.03 -7.42
CA SER A 74 -1.00 -10.00 -8.57
C SER A 74 -1.32 -8.77 -9.42
N GLY A 75 -0.60 -8.58 -10.54
CA GLY A 75 -0.71 -7.36 -11.33
C GLY A 75 0.02 -6.18 -10.68
N THR A 76 -0.38 -4.95 -10.99
CA THR A 76 0.29 -3.73 -10.51
C THR A 76 -0.45 -3.07 -9.35
N ILE A 77 0.26 -2.27 -8.56
CA ILE A 77 -0.37 -1.37 -7.60
C ILE A 77 -0.98 -0.19 -8.38
N PRO A 78 -2.29 0.08 -8.26
CA PRO A 78 -2.93 1.15 -9.02
C PRO A 78 -2.53 2.53 -8.50
N GLN A 79 -2.23 3.47 -9.41
CA GLN A 79 -1.87 4.86 -9.06
C GLN A 79 -2.97 5.54 -8.23
N GLY A 80 -4.24 5.17 -8.45
CA GLY A 80 -5.37 5.69 -7.68
C GLY A 80 -5.23 5.49 -6.16
N LEU A 81 -4.60 4.40 -5.70
CA LEU A 81 -4.36 4.15 -4.28
C LEU A 81 -3.37 5.17 -3.68
N PHE A 82 -2.36 5.55 -4.46
CA PHE A 82 -1.31 6.48 -4.06
C PHE A 82 -1.71 7.96 -4.25
N ASN A 83 -2.92 8.22 -4.76
CA ASN A 83 -3.49 9.56 -4.88
C ASN A 83 -4.40 9.94 -3.69
N ILE A 84 -4.62 9.02 -2.73
CA ILE A 84 -5.53 9.24 -1.60
C ILE A 84 -4.83 10.05 -0.51
N ARG A 85 -5.06 11.36 -0.48
CA ARG A 85 -4.41 12.32 0.43
C ARG A 85 -4.61 12.05 1.92
N SER A 86 -5.67 11.33 2.29
CA SER A 86 -5.96 10.97 3.68
C SER A 86 -5.21 9.72 4.16
N MET A 87 -4.46 9.05 3.29
CA MET A 87 -3.82 7.79 3.60
C MET A 87 -2.72 7.97 4.66
N LEU A 88 -2.75 7.10 5.67
CA LEU A 88 -1.75 7.02 6.73
C LEU A 88 -0.97 5.71 6.66
N TRP A 89 -1.63 4.61 6.29
CA TRP A 89 -1.04 3.27 6.31
C TRP A 89 -1.40 2.48 5.06
N ILE A 90 -0.37 2.02 4.35
CA ILE A 90 -0.49 1.11 3.21
C ILE A 90 0.29 -0.17 3.53
N TYR A 91 -0.43 -1.26 3.75
CA TYR A 91 0.15 -2.58 4.03
C TYR A 91 -0.30 -3.59 2.96
N ILE A 92 0.60 -3.97 2.07
CA ILE A 92 0.34 -4.91 0.97
C ILE A 92 1.48 -5.94 0.89
N ALA A 93 2.05 -6.28 2.05
CA ALA A 93 3.15 -7.22 2.17
C ALA A 93 2.73 -8.64 1.74
N ASN A 94 3.70 -9.47 1.34
CA ASN A 94 3.46 -10.90 1.07
C ASN A 94 2.34 -11.14 0.06
N ASN A 95 2.56 -10.67 -1.16
CA ASN A 95 1.70 -10.89 -2.31
C ASN A 95 2.58 -11.18 -3.54
N GLU A 96 1.97 -11.29 -4.71
CA GLU A 96 2.62 -11.53 -6.00
C GLU A 96 2.62 -10.28 -6.89
N LEU A 97 2.47 -9.08 -6.31
CA LEU A 97 2.37 -7.82 -7.06
C LEU A 97 3.65 -7.51 -7.81
N SER A 98 3.52 -6.92 -8.99
CA SER A 98 4.58 -6.64 -9.94
C SER A 98 4.48 -5.20 -10.47
N GLY A 99 5.37 -4.83 -11.39
CA GLY A 99 5.46 -3.45 -11.89
C GLY A 99 6.15 -2.52 -10.90
N THR A 100 6.02 -1.22 -11.11
CA THR A 100 6.70 -0.18 -10.32
C THR A 100 5.88 0.27 -9.14
N ILE A 101 6.54 0.80 -8.10
CA ILE A 101 5.87 1.55 -7.04
C ILE A 101 5.29 2.84 -7.66
N PRO A 102 4.01 3.17 -7.45
CA PRO A 102 3.40 4.39 -8.01
C PRO A 102 4.00 5.68 -7.44
N SER A 103 3.81 6.80 -8.15
CA SER A 103 4.17 8.12 -7.63
C SER A 103 3.36 8.44 -6.37
N MET A 104 3.98 9.10 -5.40
CA MET A 104 3.37 9.39 -4.09
C MET A 104 3.31 10.88 -3.75
N GLU A 105 3.23 11.74 -4.77
CA GLU A 105 3.09 13.20 -4.63
C GLU A 105 1.94 13.64 -3.71
N SER A 106 0.88 12.82 -3.59
CA SER A 106 -0.30 13.11 -2.78
C SER A 106 -0.23 12.59 -1.34
N LEU A 107 0.78 11.78 -1.00
CA LEU A 107 0.84 11.01 0.26
C LEU A 107 1.60 11.74 1.38
N THR A 108 1.37 13.04 1.56
CA THR A 108 2.09 13.86 2.55
C THR A 108 1.82 13.46 4.00
N LEU A 109 0.71 12.75 4.25
CA LEU A 109 0.31 12.25 5.57
C LEU A 109 0.70 10.78 5.82
N LEU A 110 1.27 10.09 4.83
CA LEU A 110 1.60 8.68 4.95
C LEU A 110 2.64 8.48 6.05
N GLN A 111 2.36 7.55 6.97
CA GLN A 111 3.19 7.24 8.13
C GLN A 111 3.90 5.90 7.95
N SER A 112 3.21 4.91 7.39
CA SER A 112 3.83 3.61 7.11
C SER A 112 3.48 3.08 5.73
N LEU A 113 4.52 2.60 5.04
CA LEU A 113 4.43 1.93 3.76
C LEU A 113 5.12 0.58 3.85
N ASN A 114 4.35 -0.50 3.80
CA ASN A 114 4.87 -1.86 3.74
C ASN A 114 4.44 -2.54 2.44
N LEU A 115 5.40 -2.72 1.53
CA LEU A 115 5.26 -3.40 0.23
C LEU A 115 6.17 -4.63 0.14
N ARG A 116 6.68 -5.08 1.27
CA ARG A 116 7.71 -6.11 1.35
C ARG A 116 7.22 -7.46 0.80
N GLN A 117 8.15 -8.32 0.38
CA GLN A 117 7.85 -9.65 -0.16
C GLN A 117 6.81 -9.60 -1.29
N ASN A 118 7.17 -8.91 -2.38
CA ASN A 118 6.42 -8.86 -3.64
C ASN A 118 7.40 -9.06 -4.83
N ASN A 119 6.90 -8.90 -6.06
CA ASN A 119 7.69 -8.93 -7.30
C ASN A 119 7.89 -7.53 -7.91
N LEU A 120 7.90 -6.46 -7.10
CA LEU A 120 8.01 -5.08 -7.59
C LEU A 120 9.37 -4.81 -8.23
N VAL A 121 9.38 -4.05 -9.32
CA VAL A 121 10.56 -3.73 -10.15
C VAL A 121 10.73 -2.21 -10.32
N GLY A 122 11.80 -1.79 -11.00
CA GLY A 122 12.10 -0.37 -11.23
C GLY A 122 12.70 0.30 -10.01
N SER A 123 12.75 1.63 -10.01
CA SER A 123 13.33 2.41 -8.90
C SER A 123 12.31 2.74 -7.81
N ILE A 124 12.81 3.05 -6.61
CA ILE A 124 12.02 3.79 -5.63
C ILE A 124 11.65 5.14 -6.27
N PRO A 125 10.37 5.54 -6.32
CA PRO A 125 9.97 6.80 -6.95
C PRO A 125 10.63 7.99 -6.25
N SER A 126 11.19 8.94 -7.00
CA SER A 126 11.77 10.16 -6.43
C SER A 126 10.76 10.95 -5.58
N THR A 127 9.48 10.81 -5.89
CA THR A 127 8.38 11.42 -5.11
C THR A 127 8.24 10.86 -3.69
N ILE A 128 8.99 9.81 -3.31
CA ILE A 128 9.06 9.30 -1.93
C ILE A 128 9.36 10.42 -0.92
N GLY A 129 10.22 11.38 -1.31
CA GLY A 129 10.56 12.52 -0.46
C GLY A 129 9.38 13.46 -0.12
N MET A 130 8.23 13.32 -0.79
CA MET A 130 7.01 14.08 -0.47
C MET A 130 6.24 13.49 0.72
N ALA A 131 6.48 12.22 1.06
CA ALA A 131 5.90 11.55 2.22
C ALA A 131 6.65 11.97 3.51
N VAL A 132 6.65 13.26 3.80
CA VAL A 132 7.42 13.87 4.91
C VAL A 132 7.03 13.34 6.31
N SER A 133 5.83 12.74 6.42
CA SER A 133 5.33 12.13 7.66
C SER A 133 5.72 10.65 7.80
N LEU A 134 6.43 10.07 6.84
CA LEU A 134 6.74 8.64 6.80
C LEU A 134 7.74 8.29 7.89
N THR A 135 7.34 7.39 8.80
CA THR A 135 8.14 6.90 9.92
C THR A 135 8.70 5.50 9.65
N ASP A 136 7.99 4.70 8.86
CA ASP A 136 8.30 3.30 8.62
C ASP A 136 8.18 2.97 7.12
N LEU A 137 9.30 2.60 6.51
CA LEU A 137 9.37 2.19 5.10
C LEU A 137 9.92 0.77 4.99
N ASP A 138 9.11 -0.15 4.50
CA ASP A 138 9.48 -1.55 4.33
C ASP A 138 9.21 -2.00 2.89
N LEU A 139 10.30 -2.17 2.14
CA LEU A 139 10.34 -2.62 0.75
C LEU A 139 11.17 -3.92 0.61
N ASP A 140 11.41 -4.63 1.71
CA ASP A 140 12.24 -5.83 1.76
C ASP A 140 11.79 -6.89 0.73
N ARG A 141 12.74 -7.67 0.18
CA ARG A 141 12.45 -8.80 -0.73
C ARG A 141 11.55 -8.42 -1.91
N ASN A 142 12.05 -7.51 -2.73
CA ASN A 142 11.49 -7.18 -4.04
C ASN A 142 12.58 -7.28 -5.12
N LYS A 143 12.30 -6.77 -6.32
CA LYS A 143 13.24 -6.68 -7.45
C LYS A 143 13.52 -5.22 -7.81
N LEU A 144 13.49 -4.33 -6.81
CA LEU A 144 13.75 -2.91 -7.01
C LEU A 144 15.22 -2.68 -7.41
N SER A 145 15.46 -1.71 -8.26
CA SER A 145 16.75 -1.41 -8.88
C SER A 145 16.99 0.09 -8.93
N GLY A 146 18.13 0.52 -9.48
CA GLY A 146 18.50 1.93 -9.52
C GLY A 146 19.23 2.37 -8.25
N SER A 147 19.60 3.65 -8.19
CA SER A 147 20.32 4.18 -7.04
C SER A 147 19.35 4.42 -5.88
N THR A 148 19.78 4.13 -4.66
CA THR A 148 19.24 4.81 -3.48
C THR A 148 19.62 6.28 -3.64
N ASN A 149 18.63 7.10 -3.98
CA ASN A 149 18.84 8.49 -4.33
C ASN A 149 18.82 9.40 -3.09
N TYR A 150 19.04 10.71 -3.31
CA TYR A 150 18.89 11.76 -2.32
C TYR A 150 17.47 11.90 -1.76
N GLU A 151 16.42 11.44 -2.45
CA GLU A 151 15.04 11.66 -1.99
C GLU A 151 14.68 10.86 -0.74
N LEU A 152 15.33 9.71 -0.50
CA LEU A 152 15.20 9.02 0.79
C LEU A 152 15.75 9.88 1.94
N GLY A 153 16.71 10.76 1.67
CA GLY A 153 17.22 11.71 2.65
C GLY A 153 16.29 12.88 2.94
N LEU A 154 15.20 13.05 2.18
CA LEU A 154 14.15 14.04 2.45
C LEU A 154 13.13 13.53 3.49
N LEU A 155 13.14 12.24 3.82
CA LEU A 155 12.25 11.62 4.80
C LEU A 155 12.70 11.93 6.23
N SER A 156 12.53 13.19 6.65
CA SER A 156 13.01 13.68 7.95
C SER A 156 12.36 13.02 9.18
N SER A 157 11.21 12.36 9.00
CA SER A 157 10.51 11.62 10.07
C SER A 157 10.86 10.14 10.12
N LEU A 158 11.69 9.63 9.20
CA LEU A 158 11.91 8.19 9.05
C LEU A 158 12.69 7.64 10.25
N THR A 159 12.15 6.58 10.85
CA THR A 159 12.75 5.90 12.01
C THR A 159 13.10 4.44 11.70
N GLN A 160 12.37 3.82 10.78
CA GLN A 160 12.61 2.45 10.36
C GLN A 160 12.63 2.39 8.83
N ILE A 161 13.66 1.74 8.30
CA ILE A 161 13.81 1.47 6.88
C ILE A 161 14.34 0.06 6.66
N ASP A 162 13.62 -0.73 5.89
CA ASP A 162 14.13 -1.97 5.32
C ASP A 162 13.96 -1.95 3.80
N ILE A 163 15.09 -1.90 3.10
CA ILE A 163 15.17 -1.97 1.64
C ILE A 163 16.06 -3.14 1.21
N SER A 164 16.34 -4.07 2.14
CA SER A 164 17.21 -5.21 1.92
C SER A 164 16.59 -6.21 0.92
N TYR A 165 17.41 -7.13 0.42
CA TYR A 165 16.99 -8.14 -0.57
C TYR A 165 16.32 -7.52 -1.81
N ASN A 166 16.95 -6.47 -2.35
CA ASN A 166 16.63 -5.84 -3.64
C ASN A 166 17.90 -5.78 -4.52
N MET A 167 17.79 -5.17 -5.70
CA MET A 167 18.91 -4.89 -6.63
C MET A 167 19.29 -3.40 -6.60
N LEU A 168 19.07 -2.72 -5.47
CA LEU A 168 19.40 -1.32 -5.29
C LEU A 168 20.92 -1.12 -5.27
N THR A 169 21.36 -0.02 -5.86
CA THR A 169 22.76 0.41 -5.94
C THR A 169 22.92 1.79 -5.32
N GLY A 170 24.12 2.37 -5.34
CA GLY A 170 24.35 3.70 -4.77
C GLY A 170 24.70 3.68 -3.29
N LYS A 171 24.65 4.86 -2.65
CA LYS A 171 24.95 5.02 -1.24
C LYS A 171 23.66 5.29 -0.47
N ILE A 172 23.56 4.73 0.73
CA ILE A 172 22.55 5.17 1.69
C ILE A 172 22.83 6.64 1.99
N PRO A 173 21.85 7.56 1.86
CA PRO A 173 22.05 8.96 2.20
C PRO A 173 22.54 9.12 3.64
N ASP A 174 23.55 9.97 3.87
CA ASP A 174 24.13 10.21 5.20
C ASP A 174 23.06 10.67 6.22
N SER A 175 22.00 11.32 5.74
CA SER A 175 20.84 11.74 6.55
C SER A 175 20.04 10.58 7.17
N LEU A 176 20.24 9.34 6.72
CA LEU A 176 19.65 8.13 7.30
C LEU A 176 20.61 7.40 8.25
N GLY A 177 21.86 7.87 8.35
CA GLY A 177 22.91 7.29 9.17
C GLY A 177 23.46 8.32 10.15
N SER A 178 22.68 8.65 11.19
CA SER A 178 23.14 9.41 12.36
C SER A 178 22.50 8.89 13.63
#